data_AF-A0A2H3BRU5-F1
#
_entry.id   AF-A0A2H3BRU5-F1
#
_cell.length_a   1.000
_cell.length_b   1.000
_cell.length_c   1.000
_cell.angle_alpha   90.00
_cell.angle_beta   90.00
_cell.angle_gamma   90.00
#
_symmetry.space_group_name_H-M   'P 1'
#
loop_
_entity.id
_entity.type
_entity.pdbx_description
1 polymer ?
#
loop_
_entity_poly.entity_id
_entity_poly.type
_entity_poly.pdbx_seq_one_letter_code
_entity_poly.pdbx_strand_id
1 'polypeptide(L)' 'MLGLTCDNTANNDTMVEVLATHILSFPGQAHHVRCFAHVVNLVVKSLLKQFE' A
#
# COMPACT_ATOMS: atom_id res chain seq x y z
N MET A 1 -8.11 -1.80 -16.88
CA MET A 1 -7.34 -2.46 -15.79
C MET A 1 -7.39 -1.55 -14.58
N LEU A 2 -7.93 -1.99 -13.44
CA LEU A 2 -8.08 -1.15 -12.24
C LEU A 2 -6.88 -1.37 -11.31
N GLY A 3 -6.26 -0.28 -10.83
CA GLY A 3 -5.15 -0.30 -9.88
C GLY A 3 -5.47 0.58 -8.68
N LEU A 4 -4.92 0.23 -7.51
CA LEU A 4 -5.14 0.94 -6.25
C LEU A 4 -3.80 1.31 -5.62
N THR A 5 -3.66 2.54 -5.15
CA THR A 5 -2.47 2.98 -4.40
C THR A 5 -2.87 3.53 -3.05
N CYS A 6 -2.32 2.95 -1.97
CA CYS A 6 -2.56 3.36 -0.59
C CYS A 6 -1.26 3.43 0.20
N ASP A 7 -1.26 4.01 1.40
CA ASP A 7 -0.08 4.05 2.26
C ASP A 7 0.37 2.66 2.76
N ASN A 8 1.54 2.59 3.38
CA ASN A 8 2.14 1.32 3.79
C ASN A 8 1.62 0.87 5.17
N THR A 9 0.33 0.52 5.24
CA THR A 9 -0.30 -0.01 6.46
C THR A 9 -1.04 -1.30 6.17
N ALA A 10 -0.98 -2.26 7.11
CA ALA A 10 -1.58 -3.58 6.98
C ALA A 10 -3.10 -3.55 6.85
N ASN A 11 -3.77 -2.50 7.35
CA ASN A 11 -5.21 -2.32 7.18
C ASN A 11 -5.63 -2.23 5.70
N ASN A 12 -4.73 -1.74 4.83
CA ASN A 12 -5.00 -1.65 3.40
C ASN A 12 -5.03 -3.03 2.73
N ASP A 13 -4.34 -4.02 3.30
CA ASP A 13 -4.35 -5.39 2.77
C ASP A 13 -5.75 -6.02 2.93
N THR A 14 -6.35 -5.91 4.11
CA THR A 14 -7.73 -6.36 4.37
C THR A 14 -8.75 -5.61 3.49
N MET A 15 -8.58 -4.30 3.33
CA MET A 15 -9.45 -3.51 2.46
C MET A 15 -9.37 -4.00 1.00
N VAL A 16 -8.17 -4.28 0.48
CA VAL A 16 -7.98 -4.78 -0.89
C VAL A 16 -8.62 -6.14 -1.11
N GLU A 17 -8.52 -7.04 -0.13
CA GLU A 17 -9.19 -8.35 -0.19
C GLU A 17 -10.71 -8.19 -0.28
N VAL A 18 -11.29 -7.33 0.57
CA VAL A 18 -12.73 -7.02 0.53
C VAL A 18 -13.11 -6.42 -0.83
N LEU A 19 -12.34 -5.45 -1.31
CA LEU A 19 -12.61 -4.76 -2.58
C LEU A 19 -12.58 -5.73 -3.78
N ALA A 20 -11.70 -6.74 -3.77
CA ALA A 20 -11.61 -7.76 -4.80
C ALA A 20 -12.87 -8.65 -4.87
N THR A 21 -13.60 -8.80 -3.76
CA THR A 21 -14.88 -9.53 -3.75
C THR A 21 -16.05 -8.70 -4.29
N HIS A 22 -15.98 -7.37 -4.18
CA HIS A 22 -17.04 -6.46 -4.60
C HIS A 22 -16.86 -5.89 -6.02
N ILE A 23 -15.62 -5.82 -6.53
CA ILE A 23 -15.31 -5.25 -7.84
C ILE A 23 -14.73 -6.35 -8.73
N LEU A 24 -15.57 -6.90 -9.61
CA LEU A 24 -15.21 -8.00 -10.52
C LEU A 24 -13.97 -7.70 -11.38
N SER A 25 -13.76 -6.44 -11.76
CA SER A 25 -12.62 -6.00 -12.58
C SER A 25 -11.36 -5.64 -11.78
N PHE A 26 -11.40 -5.75 -10.45
CA PHE A 26 -10.26 -5.46 -9.58
C PHE A 26 -9.60 -6.78 -9.16
N PRO A 27 -8.37 -7.07 -9.61
CA PRO A 27 -7.71 -8.35 -9.35
C PRO A 27 -7.06 -8.43 -7.95
N GLY A 28 -7.49 -7.58 -7.02
CA GLY A 28 -7.00 -7.57 -5.64
C GLY A 28 -5.53 -7.19 -5.53
N GLN A 29 -4.79 -7.98 -4.74
CA GLN A 29 -3.41 -7.66 -4.34
C GLN A 29 -2.44 -7.50 -5.50
N ALA A 30 -2.67 -8.19 -6.62
CA ALA A 30 -1.80 -8.07 -7.80
C ALA A 30 -1.72 -6.62 -8.31
N HIS A 31 -2.76 -5.81 -8.07
CA HIS A 31 -2.85 -4.42 -8.54
C HIS A 31 -2.90 -3.41 -7.39
N HIS A 32 -2.53 -3.82 -6.18
CA HIS A 32 -2.33 -2.94 -5.05
C HIS A 32 -0.86 -2.49 -5.01
N VAL A 33 -0.65 -1.17 -5.13
CA VAL A 33 0.67 -0.54 -5.09
C VAL A 33 0.77 0.29 -3.81
N ARG A 34 1.94 0.31 -3.18
CA ARG A 34 2.19 1.15 -2.00
C ARG A 34 2.55 2.57 -2.43
N CYS A 35 2.07 3.56 -1.68
CA CYS A 35 2.30 4.97 -1.96
C CYS A 35 3.79 5.29 -1.89
N PHE A 36 4.36 5.72 -3.02
CA PHE A 36 5.78 6.04 -3.13
C PHE A 36 6.23 7.07 -2.09
N ALA A 37 5.46 8.15 -1.92
CA ALA A 37 5.78 9.19 -0.93
C ALA A 37 5.84 8.63 0.50
N HIS A 38 4.93 7.71 0.85
CA HIS A 38 4.93 7.08 2.16
C HIS A 38 6.14 6.15 2.34
N VAL A 39 6.49 5.37 1.31
CA VAL A 39 7.70 4.52 1.33
C VAL A 39 8.96 5.37 1.51
N VAL A 40 9.10 6.48 0.79
CA VAL A 40 10.24 7.41 0.95
C VAL A 40 10.28 7.96 2.38
N ASN A 41 9.15 8.39 2.94
CA ASN A 41 9.08 8.85 4.33
C ASN A 41 9.52 7.76 5.34
N LEU A 42 9.13 6.50 5.13
CA LEU A 42 9.58 5.39 5.97
C LEU A 42 11.09 5.16 5.86
N VAL A 43 11.65 5.20 4.65
CA VAL A 43 13.10 5.09 4.42
C VAL A 43 13.84 6.21 5.14
N VAL A 44 13.41 7.46 4.98
CA VAL A 44 14.04 8.62 5.64
C VAL A 44 13.98 8.48 7.15
N LYS A 45 12.83 8.11 7.74
CA LYS A 45 12.71 7.85 9.17
C LYS A 45 13.65 6.74 9.65
N SER A 46 13.80 5.67 8.88
CA SER A 46 14.70 4.56 9.21
C SER A 46 16.18 4.95 9.13
N LEU A 47 16.54 5.88 8.24
CA LEU A 47 17.91 6.38 8.14
C LEU A 47 18.21 7.35 9.30
N LEU A 48 17.32 8.29 9.59
CA LEU A 48 17.52 9.27 10.66
C LEU A 48 17.60 8.63 12.04
N LYS A 49 16.79 7.58 12.32
CA LYS A 49 16.83 6.83 13.59
C LYS A 49 18.20 6.21 13.91
N GLN A 50 19.06 5.98 12.92
CA GLN A 50 20.43 5.47 13.17
C GLN A 50 21.37 6.52 13.75
N PHE A 51 21.00 7.80 13.66
CA PHE A 51 21.79 8.94 14.13
C PHE A 51 21.18 9.62 15.38
N GLU A 52 20.12 9.04 15.93
CA GLU A 52 19.56 9.38 17.26
C GLU A 52 20.22 8.52 18.35
#